data_AF-A0A813KL71-F1
#
_entry.id   AF-A0A813KL71-F1
#
_cell.length_a   1.000
_cell.length_b   1.000
_cell.length_c   1.000
_cell.angle_alpha   90.00
_cell.angle_beta   90.00
_cell.angle_gamma   90.00
#
_symmetry.space_group_name_H-M   'P 1'
#
loop_
_entity.id
_entity.type
_entity.pdbx_description
1 polymer ?
#
loop_
_entity_poly.entity_id
_entity_poly.type
_entity_poly.pdbx_seq_one_letter_code
_entity_poly.pdbx_strand_id
1 'polypeptide(L)'
;TDPYLKAAGILGLTGFLRESQNLVVLWSPRYFSRLWCVYEVASWMHLEKETSKVHFFPLALALFGITVMFALFFSSFLLMWAARWTDVEYNLAAVVITLTSLAAPTHIIRRLIRDLQRMPRQVAAFSLKRAECFCCSNNHKIPGTDVDIPCDRELIEGQLALWGQATGEEDPLEKFDLYVREQLGSHILTKVGGSRIPYKMALMISVPVWGFNCDRLVLVSMVEPWGAMRLMLHYVTTYVAVFPTAIRVALLAAVFLDRTLGVRERLLEDLLVTVLGICMFAGYFLGCLALLVYALQPVSVVPQIIITVLVWAFTVLLYSEQGVRCLNRFESIGSKAVLEEEAVRISAESNLDYSVESVSEAAQIYAATRQQKEQKRLVAEQRRRPAAALPDVGGTSDVEEGSCRKHPLQVPPQLHEVRTSQSLESQSSTDAGGELETARIRHR
;
A
#
# COMPACT_ATOMS: atom_id res chain seq x y z
N THR A 1 4.99 32.65 15.80
CA THR A 1 3.67 32.36 15.18
C THR A 1 2.61 32.75 16.17
N ASP A 2 1.56 33.44 15.74
CA ASP A 2 0.43 33.80 16.62
C ASP A 2 -0.25 32.53 17.18
N PRO A 3 -0.33 32.35 18.51
CA PRO A 3 -0.93 31.17 19.12
C PRO A 3 -2.42 31.02 18.80
N TYR A 4 -3.16 32.12 18.62
CA TYR A 4 -4.58 32.08 18.30
C TYR A 4 -4.82 31.59 16.88
N LEU A 5 -4.04 32.07 15.92
CA LEU A 5 -4.11 31.58 14.53
C LEU A 5 -3.70 30.11 14.43
N LYS A 6 -2.71 29.68 15.22
CA LYS A 6 -2.32 28.27 15.29
C LYS A 6 -3.47 27.40 15.82
N ALA A 7 -4.08 27.79 16.94
CA ALA A 7 -5.20 27.06 17.53
C ALA A 7 -6.41 27.04 16.59
N ALA A 8 -6.75 28.17 15.96
CA ALA A 8 -7.81 28.25 14.97
C ALA A 8 -7.54 27.34 13.76
N GLY A 9 -6.28 27.23 13.31
CA GLY A 9 -5.88 26.30 12.26
C GLY A 9 -6.07 24.83 12.66
N ILE A 10 -5.67 24.46 13.88
CA ILE A 10 -5.86 23.10 14.41
C ILE A 10 -7.34 22.74 14.50
N LEU A 11 -8.16 23.66 15.03
CA LEU A 11 -9.61 23.46 15.17
C LEU A 11 -10.34 23.48 13.81
N GLY A 12 -9.82 24.25 12.84
CA GLY A 12 -10.36 24.34 11.49
C GLY A 12 -10.16 23.08 10.64
N LEU A 13 -9.23 22.19 11.03
CA LEU A 13 -8.95 20.94 10.29
C LEU A 13 -10.20 20.07 10.10
N THR A 14 -11.03 19.95 11.13
CA THR A 14 -12.27 19.15 11.05
C THR A 14 -13.27 19.74 10.06
N GLY A 15 -13.31 21.07 9.90
CA GLY A 15 -14.12 21.73 8.86
C GLY A 15 -13.64 21.38 7.45
N PHE A 16 -12.33 21.41 7.22
CA PHE A 16 -11.74 21.00 5.94
C PHE A 16 -11.97 19.51 5.64
N LEU A 17 -11.79 18.64 6.65
CA LEU A 17 -11.99 17.21 6.50
C LEU A 17 -13.46 16.87 6.26
N ARG A 18 -14.43 17.67 6.75
CA ARG A 18 -15.87 17.49 6.48
C ARG A 18 -16.20 17.54 4.99
N GLU A 19 -15.60 18.47 4.24
CA GLU A 19 -15.82 18.60 2.79
C GLU A 19 -14.98 17.60 1.96
N SER A 20 -13.98 16.97 2.57
CA SER A 20 -13.06 16.06 1.88
C SER A 20 -13.71 14.68 1.60
N GLN A 21 -13.68 14.21 0.36
CA GLN A 21 -14.26 12.89 0.01
C GLN A 21 -13.38 11.71 0.40
N ASN A 22 -12.05 11.87 0.35
CA ASN A 22 -11.09 10.82 0.64
C ASN A 22 -9.96 11.37 1.51
N LEU A 23 -9.40 10.53 2.38
CA LEU A 23 -8.23 10.86 3.19
C LEU A 23 -7.03 10.07 2.68
N VAL A 24 -6.06 10.75 2.07
CA VAL A 24 -4.83 10.10 1.58
C VAL A 24 -3.73 10.25 2.62
N VAL A 25 -3.36 9.14 3.26
CA VAL A 25 -2.31 9.08 4.27
C VAL A 25 -1.00 8.67 3.63
N LEU A 26 -0.06 9.61 3.54
CA LEU A 26 1.32 9.33 3.14
C LEU A 26 2.07 8.70 4.30
N TRP A 27 2.07 7.38 4.34
CA TRP A 27 2.55 6.62 5.47
C TRP A 27 4.09 6.59 5.52
N SER A 28 4.60 6.74 6.73
CA SER A 28 5.99 6.51 7.11
C SER A 28 6.01 5.77 8.46
N PRO A 29 7.13 5.15 8.85
CA PRO A 29 7.25 4.50 10.16
C PRO A 29 7.00 5.41 11.37
N ARG A 30 7.02 6.73 11.17
CA ARG A 30 6.76 7.75 12.21
C ARG A 30 5.36 8.36 12.11
N TYR A 31 4.44 7.80 11.32
CA TYR A 31 3.11 8.39 11.14
C TYR A 31 2.31 8.31 12.45
N PHE A 32 2.18 7.11 13.02
CA PHE A 32 1.44 6.87 14.27
C PHE A 32 2.12 7.41 15.54
N SER A 33 3.38 7.83 15.43
CA SER A 33 4.07 8.50 16.55
C SER A 33 3.86 10.02 16.53
N ARG A 34 3.25 10.61 15.49
CA ARG A 34 3.08 12.07 15.39
C ARG A 34 1.65 12.46 15.76
N LEU A 35 1.51 13.29 16.80
CA LEU A 35 0.20 13.70 17.33
C LEU A 35 -0.72 14.33 16.26
N TRP A 36 -0.17 15.18 15.39
CA TRP A 36 -0.94 15.84 14.33
C TRP A 36 -1.51 14.86 13.29
N CYS A 37 -0.69 13.90 12.85
CA CYS A 37 -1.12 12.86 11.91
C CYS A 37 -2.23 11.99 12.50
N VAL A 38 -2.13 11.69 13.79
CA VAL A 38 -3.14 10.92 14.52
C VAL A 38 -4.44 11.71 14.67
N TYR A 39 -4.34 13.02 14.94
CA TYR A 39 -5.49 13.90 15.03
C TYR A 39 -6.26 14.00 13.71
N GLU A 40 -5.60 14.01 12.55
CA GLU A 40 -6.28 13.95 11.23
C GLU A 40 -7.18 12.71 11.11
N VAL A 41 -6.68 11.55 11.57
CA VAL A 41 -7.44 10.29 11.59
C VAL A 41 -8.59 10.36 12.59
N ALA A 42 -8.36 10.95 13.77
CA ALA A 42 -9.39 11.13 14.79
C ALA A 42 -10.53 12.05 14.30
N SER A 43 -10.20 13.17 13.67
CA SER A 43 -11.17 14.06 13.03
C SER A 43 -11.97 13.33 11.95
N TRP A 44 -11.33 12.50 11.13
CA TRP A 44 -12.02 11.71 10.10
C TRP A 44 -13.04 10.74 10.70
N MET A 45 -12.67 10.07 11.80
CA MET A 45 -13.56 9.18 12.54
C MET A 45 -14.71 9.94 13.20
N HIS A 46 -14.44 11.08 13.83
CA HIS A 46 -15.46 11.90 14.49
C HIS A 46 -16.53 12.39 13.50
N LEU A 47 -16.14 12.64 12.24
CA LEU A 47 -17.06 12.98 11.16
C LEU A 47 -17.85 11.77 10.60
N GLU A 48 -17.77 10.62 11.27
CA GLU A 48 -18.42 9.35 10.90
C GLU A 48 -18.12 8.91 9.46
N LYS A 49 -16.94 9.28 8.96
CA LYS A 49 -16.54 8.93 7.60
C LYS A 49 -16.08 7.49 7.50
N GLU A 50 -16.42 6.86 6.38
CA GLU A 50 -16.06 5.48 6.12
C GLU A 50 -14.53 5.29 6.12
N THR A 51 -14.05 4.26 6.83
CA THR A 51 -12.64 3.82 6.80
C THR A 51 -12.19 3.39 5.41
N SER A 52 -13.13 2.95 4.57
CA SER A 52 -12.90 2.54 3.17
C SER A 52 -12.30 3.65 2.30
N LYS A 53 -12.55 4.91 2.66
CA LYS A 53 -12.11 6.12 1.96
C LYS A 53 -10.77 6.66 2.48
N VAL A 54 -10.12 5.94 3.41
CA VAL A 54 -8.77 6.24 3.88
C VAL A 54 -7.76 5.44 3.06
N HIS A 55 -7.00 6.15 2.22
CA HIS A 55 -5.98 5.56 1.35
C HIS A 55 -4.60 5.70 1.98
N PHE A 56 -4.04 4.60 2.47
CA PHE A 56 -2.68 4.58 2.97
C PHE A 56 -1.68 4.29 1.85
N PHE A 57 -0.73 5.20 1.65
CA PHE A 57 0.30 5.09 0.63
C PHE A 57 1.70 5.16 1.26
N PRO A 58 2.48 4.06 1.25
CA PRO A 58 3.83 4.08 1.79
C PRO A 58 4.76 4.97 0.97
N LEU A 59 5.38 5.98 1.60
CA LEU A 59 6.30 6.90 0.91
C LEU A 59 7.50 6.18 0.27
N ALA A 60 8.02 5.14 0.93
CA ALA A 60 9.13 4.36 0.39
C ALA A 60 8.76 3.58 -0.88
N LEU A 61 7.46 3.37 -1.17
CA LEU A 61 7.00 2.76 -2.41
C LEU A 61 7.18 3.70 -3.62
N ALA A 62 6.90 5.00 -3.45
CA ALA A 62 7.19 6.00 -4.48
C ALA A 62 8.69 6.11 -4.73
N LEU A 63 9.50 6.13 -3.66
CA LEU A 63 10.96 6.16 -3.78
C LEU A 63 11.48 4.93 -4.53
N PHE A 64 10.99 3.73 -4.19
CA PHE A 64 11.30 2.50 -4.93
C PHE A 64 10.95 2.63 -6.42
N GLY A 65 9.74 3.09 -6.75
CA GLY A 65 9.32 3.25 -8.14
C GLY A 65 10.22 4.21 -8.92
N ILE A 66 10.56 5.36 -8.34
CA ILE A 66 11.47 6.33 -8.94
C ILE A 66 12.87 5.71 -9.15
N THR A 67 13.43 5.04 -8.14
CA THR A 67 14.76 4.42 -8.28
C THR A 67 14.77 3.31 -9.34
N VAL A 68 13.72 2.50 -9.45
CA VAL A 68 13.59 1.50 -10.52
C VAL A 68 13.50 2.18 -11.89
N MET A 69 12.69 3.23 -12.03
CA MET A 69 12.59 3.97 -13.30
C MET A 69 13.95 4.53 -13.75
N PHE A 70 14.69 5.16 -12.82
CA PHE A 70 16.04 5.66 -13.11
C PHE A 70 17.01 4.52 -13.44
N ALA A 71 16.97 3.42 -12.69
CA ALA A 71 17.80 2.24 -12.95
C ALA A 71 17.55 1.65 -14.34
N LEU A 72 16.28 1.49 -14.73
CA LEU A 72 15.87 0.96 -16.03
C LEU A 72 16.23 1.90 -17.18
N PHE A 73 16.05 3.21 -16.99
CA PHE A 73 16.45 4.21 -17.97
C PHE A 73 17.97 4.19 -18.20
N PHE A 74 18.73 4.27 -17.12
CA PHE A 74 20.19 4.28 -17.17
C PHE A 74 20.76 2.97 -17.72
N SER A 75 20.21 1.81 -17.31
CA SER A 75 20.63 0.52 -17.86
C SER A 75 20.36 0.41 -19.36
N SER A 76 19.21 0.88 -19.83
CA SER A 76 18.87 0.88 -21.26
C SER A 76 19.82 1.76 -22.06
N PHE A 77 20.15 2.94 -21.53
CA PHE A 77 21.13 3.84 -22.12
C PHE A 77 22.54 3.22 -22.18
N LEU A 78 23.01 2.60 -21.09
CA LEU A 78 24.31 1.94 -21.06
C LEU A 78 24.36 0.72 -21.99
N LEU A 79 23.29 -0.07 -22.07
CA LEU A 79 23.19 -1.20 -23.00
C LEU A 79 23.24 -0.74 -24.46
N MET A 80 22.58 0.38 -24.78
CA MET A 80 22.66 0.99 -26.11
C MET A 80 24.10 1.40 -26.45
N TRP A 81 24.81 1.98 -25.48
CA TRP A 81 26.20 2.38 -25.67
C TRP A 81 27.12 1.16 -25.82
N ALA A 82 26.92 0.12 -25.01
CA ALA A 82 27.66 -1.14 -25.05
C ALA A 82 27.39 -1.95 -26.33
N ALA A 83 26.28 -1.72 -27.03
CA ALA A 83 25.96 -2.40 -28.30
C ALA A 83 26.98 -2.13 -29.42
N ARG A 84 27.94 -1.22 -29.22
CA ARG A 84 29.08 -0.98 -30.12
C ARG A 84 30.26 -1.92 -29.87
N TRP A 85 30.23 -2.73 -28.81
CA TRP A 85 31.30 -3.64 -28.43
C TRP A 85 31.17 -5.00 -29.12
N THR A 86 32.17 -5.86 -28.93
CA THR A 86 32.09 -7.26 -29.39
C THR A 86 31.01 -8.03 -28.62
N ASP A 87 30.52 -9.15 -29.18
CA ASP A 87 29.43 -9.92 -28.58
C ASP A 87 29.73 -10.39 -27.14
N VAL A 88 30.96 -10.82 -26.86
CA VAL A 88 31.36 -11.32 -25.53
C VAL A 88 31.38 -10.17 -24.52
N GLU A 89 31.99 -9.04 -24.88
CA GLU A 89 32.07 -7.85 -24.04
C GLU A 89 30.67 -7.27 -23.76
N TYR A 90 29.80 -7.26 -24.77
CA TYR A 90 28.41 -6.82 -24.64
C TYR A 90 27.65 -7.67 -23.61
N ASN A 91 27.72 -9.00 -23.71
CA ASN A 91 27.01 -9.89 -22.80
C ASN A 91 27.49 -9.74 -21.35
N LEU A 92 28.82 -9.64 -21.14
CA LEU A 92 29.38 -9.40 -19.82
C LEU A 92 28.94 -8.03 -19.26
N ALA A 93 29.02 -6.98 -20.08
CA ALA A 93 28.57 -5.64 -19.71
C ALA A 93 27.08 -5.63 -19.34
N ALA A 94 26.23 -6.32 -20.12
CA ALA A 94 24.80 -6.40 -19.86
C ALA A 94 24.47 -7.04 -18.51
N VAL A 95 25.16 -8.13 -18.15
CA VAL A 95 25.00 -8.77 -16.83
C VAL A 95 25.44 -7.82 -15.73
N VAL A 96 26.61 -7.19 -15.84
CA VAL A 96 27.14 -6.27 -14.82
C VAL A 96 26.22 -5.04 -14.64
N ILE A 97 25.79 -4.41 -15.73
CA ILE A 97 24.86 -3.27 -15.73
C ILE A 97 23.52 -3.67 -15.10
N THR A 98 23.01 -4.86 -15.40
CA THR A 98 21.75 -5.36 -14.84
C THR A 98 21.89 -5.57 -13.33
N LEU A 99 22.93 -6.26 -12.87
CA LEU A 99 23.14 -6.53 -11.44
C LEU A 99 23.36 -5.25 -10.63
N THR A 100 24.14 -4.31 -11.16
CA THR A 100 24.44 -3.04 -10.46
C THR A 100 23.24 -2.11 -10.43
N SER A 101 22.45 -2.01 -11.50
CA SER A 101 21.26 -1.14 -11.55
C SER A 101 20.16 -1.61 -10.58
N LEU A 102 20.12 -2.90 -10.23
CA LEU A 102 19.16 -3.47 -9.29
C LEU A 102 19.55 -3.30 -7.81
N ALA A 103 20.79 -2.89 -7.51
CA ALA A 103 21.26 -2.81 -6.13
C ALA A 103 20.48 -1.79 -5.28
N ALA A 104 20.34 -0.56 -5.76
CA ALA A 104 19.63 0.50 -5.04
C ALA A 104 18.12 0.19 -4.89
N PRO A 105 17.37 -0.20 -5.94
CA PRO A 105 15.97 -0.62 -5.78
C PRO A 105 15.78 -1.76 -4.79
N THR A 106 16.64 -2.78 -4.83
CA THR A 106 16.56 -3.93 -3.93
C THR A 106 16.81 -3.54 -2.48
N HIS A 107 17.73 -2.60 -2.23
CA HIS A 107 17.95 -2.09 -0.89
C HIS A 107 16.74 -1.28 -0.37
N ILE A 108 16.21 -0.37 -1.19
CA ILE A 108 15.04 0.46 -0.82
C ILE A 108 13.81 -0.39 -0.56
N ILE A 109 13.55 -1.39 -1.40
CA ILE A 109 12.35 -2.21 -1.25
C ILE A 109 12.40 -3.09 0.00
N ARG A 110 13.58 -3.54 0.38
CA ARG A 110 13.77 -4.28 1.63
C ARG A 110 13.53 -3.40 2.85
N ARG A 111 14.01 -2.16 2.82
CA ARG A 111 13.67 -1.17 3.85
C ARG A 111 12.15 -0.96 3.94
N LEU A 112 11.47 -0.80 2.81
CA LEU A 112 10.01 -0.70 2.78
C LEU A 112 9.34 -1.94 3.39
N ILE A 113 9.79 -3.15 3.03
CA ILE A 113 9.23 -4.40 3.56
C ILE A 113 9.37 -4.46 5.08
N ARG A 114 10.53 -4.13 5.64
CA ARG A 114 10.74 -4.08 7.10
C ARG A 114 9.81 -3.07 7.77
N ASP A 115 9.70 -1.90 7.18
CA ASP A 115 8.81 -0.84 7.67
C ASP A 115 7.35 -1.34 7.68
N LEU A 116 6.90 -1.98 6.58
CA LEU A 116 5.55 -2.57 6.48
C LEU A 116 5.34 -3.74 7.45
N GLN A 117 6.37 -4.54 7.75
CA GLN A 117 6.29 -5.61 8.75
C GLN A 117 6.19 -5.08 10.18
N ARG A 118 6.74 -3.89 10.47
CA ARG A 118 6.63 -3.23 11.78
C ARG A 118 5.28 -2.56 12.00
N MET A 119 4.60 -2.16 10.92
CA MET A 119 3.31 -1.48 10.96
C MET A 119 2.23 -2.20 11.81
N PRO A 120 1.99 -3.53 11.71
CA PRO A 120 1.05 -4.21 12.61
C PRO A 120 1.34 -3.97 14.09
N ARG A 121 2.62 -4.02 14.49
CA ARG A 121 3.05 -3.79 15.87
C ARG A 121 2.83 -2.33 16.28
N GLN A 122 3.15 -1.39 15.38
CA GLN A 122 2.92 0.03 15.63
C GLN A 122 1.44 0.37 15.83
N VAL A 123 0.57 -0.24 15.02
CA VAL A 123 -0.88 -0.02 15.15
C VAL A 123 -1.43 -0.75 16.38
N ALA A 124 -0.97 -1.96 16.69
CA ALA A 124 -1.42 -2.69 17.89
C ALA A 124 -0.99 -2.00 19.19
N ALA A 125 0.23 -1.44 19.23
CA ALA A 125 0.77 -0.72 20.38
C ALA A 125 0.44 0.79 20.35
N PHE A 126 -0.41 1.23 19.42
CA PHE A 126 -0.75 2.63 19.25
C PHE A 126 -1.41 3.18 20.53
N SER A 127 -0.99 4.38 20.96
CA SER A 127 -1.74 5.17 21.94
C SER A 127 -1.55 6.65 21.71
N LEU A 128 -2.66 7.39 21.67
CA LEU A 128 -2.68 8.84 21.51
C LEU A 128 -1.86 9.55 22.60
N LYS A 129 -1.94 9.08 23.85
CA LYS A 129 -1.18 9.62 24.98
C LYS A 129 0.33 9.54 24.76
N ARG A 130 0.80 8.54 23.99
CA ARG A 130 2.21 8.33 23.66
C ARG A 130 2.66 8.99 22.36
N ALA A 131 1.75 9.56 21.57
CA ALA A 131 2.10 10.21 20.31
C ALA A 131 2.92 11.49 20.56
N GLU A 132 4.07 11.66 19.92
CA GLU A 132 4.97 12.80 20.08
C GLU A 132 4.30 14.10 19.59
N CYS A 133 4.39 15.16 20.41
CA CYS A 133 4.07 16.53 20.02
C CYS A 133 5.36 17.33 19.82
N PHE A 134 5.44 18.11 18.74
CA PHE A 134 6.54 19.06 18.54
C PHE A 134 6.71 20.02 19.73
N CYS A 135 5.58 20.50 20.28
CA CYS A 135 5.53 21.36 21.45
C CYS A 135 6.25 20.74 22.66
N CYS A 136 5.86 19.53 23.07
CA CYS A 136 6.42 18.85 24.24
C CYS A 136 7.89 18.46 24.03
N SER A 137 8.25 18.01 22.83
CA SER A 137 9.64 17.63 22.52
C SER A 137 10.63 18.80 22.57
N ASN A 138 10.13 20.04 22.56
CA ASN A 138 10.94 21.25 22.68
C ASN A 138 10.65 22.02 23.97
N ASN A 139 10.18 21.34 25.03
CA ASN A 139 9.84 21.93 26.32
C ASN A 139 8.89 23.14 26.21
N HIS A 140 7.93 23.08 25.28
CA HIS A 140 6.99 24.17 24.98
C HIS A 140 7.67 25.47 24.55
N LYS A 141 8.84 25.40 23.93
CA LYS A 141 9.57 26.55 23.37
C LYS A 141 9.87 26.36 21.88
N ILE A 142 9.97 27.45 21.14
CA ILE A 142 10.36 27.40 19.72
C ILE A 142 11.88 27.16 19.64
N PRO A 143 12.37 26.16 18.87
CA PRO A 143 13.80 25.93 18.74
C PRO A 143 14.55 27.18 18.27
N GLY A 144 15.57 27.59 19.04
CA GLY A 144 16.37 28.78 18.76
C GLY A 144 15.80 30.08 19.29
N THR A 145 14.61 30.08 19.91
CA THR A 145 14.07 31.22 20.65
C THR A 145 13.65 30.79 22.05
N ASP A 146 13.59 31.72 23.01
CA ASP A 146 13.08 31.44 24.36
C ASP A 146 11.58 31.75 24.49
N VAL A 147 10.87 31.72 23.35
CA VAL A 147 9.44 32.07 23.28
C VAL A 147 8.61 30.82 23.54
N ASP A 148 7.78 30.89 24.58
CA ASP A 148 6.84 29.81 24.93
C ASP A 148 5.74 29.64 23.87
N ILE A 149 5.32 28.39 23.66
CA ILE A 149 4.25 28.01 22.75
C ILE A 149 3.17 27.18 23.45
N PRO A 150 1.90 27.32 23.06
CA PRO A 150 0.82 26.52 23.62
C PRO A 150 1.03 25.03 23.32
N CYS A 151 0.56 24.19 24.24
CA CYS A 151 0.62 22.75 24.14
C CYS A 151 -0.41 22.22 23.13
N ASP A 152 0.03 21.72 21.97
CA ASP A 152 -0.89 21.13 20.99
C ASP A 152 -1.58 19.86 21.52
N ARG A 153 -0.92 19.14 22.46
CA ARG A 153 -1.51 17.95 23.10
C ARG A 153 -2.75 18.31 23.89
N GLU A 154 -2.66 19.28 24.78
CA GLU A 154 -3.79 19.71 25.60
C GLU A 154 -4.95 20.17 24.74
N LEU A 155 -4.67 20.90 23.66
CA LEU A 155 -5.68 21.34 22.70
C LEU A 155 -6.37 20.15 22.00
N ILE A 156 -5.60 19.19 21.49
CA ILE A 156 -6.13 18.02 20.77
C ILE A 156 -6.89 17.08 21.72
N GLU A 157 -6.33 16.77 22.89
CA GLU A 157 -6.97 15.91 23.88
C GLU A 157 -8.25 16.57 24.43
N GLY A 158 -8.23 17.89 24.67
CA GLY A 158 -9.43 18.66 25.02
C GLY A 158 -10.49 18.61 23.93
N GLN A 159 -10.10 18.74 22.66
CA GLN A 159 -11.03 18.66 21.54
C GLN A 159 -11.67 17.26 21.41
N LEU A 160 -10.89 16.21 21.61
CA LEU A 160 -11.38 14.83 21.61
C LEU A 160 -12.31 14.56 22.80
N ALA A 161 -11.99 15.11 23.96
CA ALA A 161 -12.87 15.03 25.14
C ALA A 161 -14.23 15.71 24.87
N LEU A 162 -14.23 16.89 24.24
CA LEU A 162 -15.46 17.57 23.84
C LEU A 162 -16.28 16.74 22.84
N TRP A 163 -15.63 16.09 21.87
CA TRP A 163 -16.32 15.19 20.93
C TRP A 163 -16.95 13.99 21.64
N GLY A 164 -16.23 13.39 22.59
CA GLY A 164 -16.74 12.28 23.41
C GLY A 164 -17.94 12.67 24.27
N GLN A 165 -17.90 13.85 24.88
CA GLN A 165 -19.01 14.38 25.67
C GLN A 165 -20.27 14.55 24.81
N ALA A 166 -20.12 15.02 23.57
CA ALA A 166 -21.23 15.17 22.63
C ALA A 166 -21.86 13.82 22.24
N THR A 167 -21.10 12.72 22.24
CA THR A 167 -21.58 11.37 21.94
C THR A 167 -21.95 10.55 23.19
N GLY A 168 -21.74 11.08 24.39
CA GLY A 168 -21.99 10.39 25.66
C GLY A 168 -20.95 9.31 26.00
N GLU A 169 -19.73 9.42 25.46
CA GLU A 169 -18.63 8.50 25.73
C GLU A 169 -17.89 8.85 27.03
N GLU A 170 -17.73 7.87 27.93
CA GLU A 170 -17.03 8.07 29.21
C GLU A 170 -15.51 8.27 29.05
N ASP A 171 -14.88 7.57 28.11
CA ASP A 171 -13.45 7.73 27.77
C ASP A 171 -13.24 7.81 26.24
N PRO A 172 -13.38 9.00 25.65
CA PRO A 172 -13.22 9.18 24.21
C PRO A 172 -11.80 8.91 23.71
N LEU A 173 -10.78 9.08 24.57
CA LEU A 173 -9.39 8.85 24.17
C LEU A 173 -9.13 7.35 24.04
N GLU A 174 -9.60 6.53 24.99
CA GLU A 174 -9.46 5.07 24.90
C GLU A 174 -10.33 4.50 23.75
N LYS A 175 -11.54 5.03 23.53
CA LYS A 175 -12.36 4.62 22.38
C LYS A 175 -11.64 4.88 21.05
N PHE A 176 -10.98 6.03 20.92
CA PHE A 176 -10.18 6.35 19.75
C PHE A 176 -8.97 5.42 19.60
N ASP A 177 -8.23 5.15 20.68
CA ASP A 177 -7.12 4.20 20.68
C ASP A 177 -7.57 2.80 20.22
N LEU A 178 -8.70 2.31 20.72
CA LEU A 178 -9.32 1.04 20.31
C LEU A 178 -9.71 1.05 18.83
N TYR A 179 -10.31 2.13 18.34
CA TYR A 179 -10.66 2.26 16.93
C TYR A 179 -9.42 2.15 16.03
N VAL A 180 -8.33 2.84 16.38
CA VAL A 180 -7.09 2.79 15.59
C VAL A 180 -6.50 1.38 15.59
N ARG A 181 -6.43 0.73 16.76
CA ARG A 181 -5.88 -0.62 16.91
C ARG A 181 -6.70 -1.66 16.14
N GLU A 182 -8.02 -1.63 16.26
CA GLU A 182 -8.90 -2.68 15.73
C GLU A 182 -9.41 -2.40 14.32
N GLN A 183 -10.09 -1.27 14.13
CA GLN A 183 -10.80 -0.98 12.88
C GLN A 183 -9.84 -0.44 11.82
N LEU A 184 -9.08 0.60 12.16
CA LEU A 184 -8.13 1.18 11.22
C LEU A 184 -6.97 0.23 10.94
N GLY A 185 -6.43 -0.43 11.97
CA GLY A 185 -5.36 -1.41 11.83
C GLY A 185 -5.73 -2.56 10.91
N SER A 186 -6.90 -3.17 11.09
CA SER A 186 -7.36 -4.24 10.19
C SER A 186 -7.54 -3.73 8.75
N HIS A 187 -8.03 -2.49 8.58
CA HIS A 187 -8.16 -1.87 7.26
C HIS A 187 -6.80 -1.66 6.58
N ILE A 188 -5.84 -1.04 7.28
CA ILE A 188 -4.48 -0.77 6.80
C ILE A 188 -3.79 -2.09 6.42
N LEU A 189 -3.81 -3.07 7.32
CA LEU A 189 -3.16 -4.37 7.07
C LEU A 189 -3.80 -5.11 5.90
N THR A 190 -5.09 -4.92 5.67
CA THR A 190 -5.77 -5.52 4.51
C THR A 190 -5.42 -4.81 3.20
N LYS A 191 -5.17 -3.50 3.22
CA LYS A 191 -4.92 -2.70 2.00
C LYS A 191 -3.44 -2.54 1.66
N VAL A 192 -2.61 -2.29 2.66
CA VAL A 192 -1.18 -1.97 2.58
C VAL A 192 -0.31 -3.15 2.99
N GLY A 193 -0.85 -4.06 3.81
CA GLY A 193 -0.11 -5.22 4.28
C GLY A 193 0.37 -6.10 3.13
N GLY A 194 1.64 -6.50 3.23
CA GLY A 194 2.31 -7.39 2.29
C GLY A 194 2.99 -6.68 1.11
N SER A 195 3.46 -7.49 0.18
CA SER A 195 4.19 -7.11 -1.05
C SER A 195 3.36 -6.36 -2.11
N ARG A 196 2.23 -5.73 -1.75
CA ARG A 196 1.19 -5.29 -2.71
C ARG A 196 1.56 -4.01 -3.44
N ILE A 197 2.03 -4.16 -4.66
CA ILE A 197 2.11 -3.08 -5.65
C ILE A 197 0.91 -3.22 -6.60
N PRO A 198 0.09 -2.17 -6.80
CA PRO A 198 -0.95 -2.21 -7.83
C PRO A 198 -0.35 -2.43 -9.22
N TYR A 199 -0.99 -3.24 -10.05
CA TYR A 199 -0.52 -3.52 -11.42
C TYR A 199 -0.26 -2.25 -12.23
N LYS A 200 -1.14 -1.25 -12.12
CA LYS A 200 -0.98 0.06 -12.76
C LYS A 200 0.34 0.75 -12.37
N MET A 201 0.75 0.63 -11.10
CA MET A 201 2.02 1.19 -10.62
C MET A 201 3.21 0.42 -11.19
N ALA A 202 3.13 -0.91 -11.25
CA ALA A 202 4.18 -1.73 -11.87
C ALA A 202 4.37 -1.40 -13.36
N LEU A 203 3.27 -1.17 -14.10
CA LEU A 203 3.32 -0.68 -15.47
C LEU A 203 4.00 0.70 -15.57
N MET A 204 3.58 1.66 -14.75
CA MET A 204 4.19 3.00 -14.71
C MET A 204 5.69 2.96 -14.47
N ILE A 205 6.15 2.10 -13.54
CA ILE A 205 7.57 1.91 -13.24
C ILE A 205 8.35 1.40 -14.46
N SER A 206 7.73 0.60 -15.33
CA SER A 206 8.37 0.03 -16.52
C SER A 206 8.30 0.90 -17.79
N VAL A 207 7.66 2.07 -17.74
CA VAL A 207 7.50 2.99 -18.89
C VAL A 207 8.82 3.37 -19.57
N PRO A 208 9.94 3.62 -18.87
CA PRO A 208 11.20 3.96 -19.54
C PRO A 208 11.68 2.90 -20.53
N VAL A 209 11.46 1.62 -20.22
CA VAL A 209 11.82 0.51 -21.10
C VAL A 209 10.91 0.45 -22.32
N TRP A 210 9.61 0.72 -22.14
CA TRP A 210 8.68 0.81 -23.25
C TRP A 210 9.06 1.91 -24.25
N GLY A 211 9.40 3.10 -23.74
CA GLY A 211 9.86 4.21 -24.58
C GLY A 211 11.05 3.82 -25.45
N PHE A 212 12.07 3.21 -24.84
CA PHE A 212 13.27 2.74 -25.56
C PHE A 212 12.94 1.67 -26.62
N ASN A 213 11.99 0.77 -26.31
CA ASN A 213 11.58 -0.28 -27.24
C ASN A 213 10.75 0.25 -28.43
N CYS A 214 9.96 1.31 -28.24
CA CYS A 214 9.22 1.96 -29.32
C CYS A 214 10.14 2.51 -30.40
N ASP A 215 11.25 3.15 -30.02
CA ASP A 215 12.23 3.69 -30.99
C ASP A 215 12.84 2.57 -31.84
N ARG A 216 13.17 1.42 -31.21
CA ARG A 216 13.66 0.24 -31.93
C ARG A 216 12.62 -0.36 -32.86
N LEU A 217 11.35 -0.38 -32.43
CA LEU A 217 10.26 -0.92 -33.24
C LEU A 217 10.05 -0.09 -34.52
N VAL A 218 10.12 1.24 -34.43
CA VAL A 218 10.03 2.14 -35.58
C VAL A 218 11.18 1.89 -36.57
N LEU A 219 12.40 1.65 -36.07
CA LEU A 219 13.54 1.35 -36.94
C LEU A 219 13.36 0.02 -37.71
N VAL A 220 12.91 -1.03 -37.03
CA VAL A 220 12.77 -2.38 -37.63
C VAL A 220 11.58 -2.45 -38.58
N SER A 221 10.49 -1.72 -38.30
CA SER A 221 9.29 -1.71 -39.15
C SER A 221 9.55 -1.13 -40.54
N MET A 222 10.60 -0.33 -40.71
CA MET A 222 11.02 0.20 -42.01
C MET A 222 11.72 -0.85 -42.89
N VAL A 223 12.26 -1.93 -42.30
CA VAL A 223 13.06 -2.93 -43.02
C VAL A 223 12.27 -4.22 -43.28
N GLU A 224 11.60 -4.76 -42.25
CA GLU A 224 10.92 -6.06 -42.34
C GLU A 224 9.63 -6.10 -41.49
N PRO A 225 8.43 -6.01 -42.11
CA PRO A 225 7.17 -5.90 -41.36
C PRO A 225 6.87 -7.10 -40.45
N TRP A 226 7.18 -8.32 -40.89
CA TRP A 226 6.94 -9.53 -40.10
C TRP A 226 7.86 -9.61 -38.88
N GLY A 227 9.14 -9.30 -39.07
CA GLY A 227 10.10 -9.16 -37.97
C GLY A 227 9.65 -8.10 -36.96
N ALA A 228 9.17 -6.95 -37.44
CA ALA A 228 8.66 -5.88 -36.61
C ALA A 228 7.42 -6.29 -35.79
N MET A 229 6.45 -6.99 -36.39
CA MET A 229 5.27 -7.50 -35.66
C MET A 229 5.67 -8.46 -34.53
N ARG A 230 6.62 -9.36 -34.79
CA ARG A 230 7.13 -10.28 -33.77
C ARG A 230 7.88 -9.53 -32.67
N LEU A 231 8.70 -8.56 -33.03
CA LEU A 231 9.41 -7.74 -32.06
C LEU A 231 8.45 -6.89 -31.22
N MET A 232 7.37 -6.38 -31.81
CA MET A 232 6.30 -5.69 -31.10
C MET A 232 5.64 -6.60 -30.07
N LEU A 233 5.24 -7.81 -30.46
CA LEU A 233 4.64 -8.78 -29.53
C LEU A 233 5.59 -9.12 -28.37
N HIS A 234 6.88 -9.26 -28.66
CA HIS A 234 7.92 -9.43 -27.64
C HIS A 234 7.96 -8.24 -26.67
N TYR A 235 8.10 -7.00 -27.16
CA TYR A 235 8.19 -5.81 -26.31
C TYR A 235 6.93 -5.54 -25.50
N VAL A 236 5.75 -5.72 -26.09
CA VAL A 236 4.47 -5.59 -25.38
C VAL A 236 4.39 -6.65 -24.28
N THR A 237 4.78 -7.90 -24.55
CA THR A 237 4.82 -8.96 -23.52
C THR A 237 5.79 -8.62 -22.39
N THR A 238 6.98 -8.13 -22.74
CA THR A 238 7.98 -7.75 -21.74
C THR A 238 7.47 -6.61 -20.85
N TYR A 239 6.86 -5.58 -21.44
CA TYR A 239 6.31 -4.42 -20.71
C TYR A 239 5.07 -4.76 -19.87
N VAL A 240 4.07 -5.41 -20.47
CA VAL A 240 2.77 -5.67 -19.84
C VAL A 240 2.86 -6.82 -18.84
N ALA A 241 3.75 -7.79 -19.03
CA ALA A 241 3.73 -9.03 -18.27
C ALA A 241 5.06 -9.31 -17.54
N VAL A 242 6.19 -9.35 -18.24
CA VAL A 242 7.48 -9.74 -17.62
C VAL A 242 7.90 -8.75 -16.53
N PHE A 243 7.88 -7.44 -16.78
CA PHE A 243 8.27 -6.46 -15.77
C PHE A 243 7.35 -6.46 -14.53
N PRO A 244 6.01 -6.38 -14.66
CA PRO A 244 5.12 -6.46 -13.51
C PRO A 244 5.26 -7.75 -12.71
N THR A 245 5.48 -8.90 -13.37
CA THR A 245 5.72 -10.16 -12.67
C THR A 245 7.07 -10.20 -11.99
N ALA A 246 8.13 -9.72 -12.64
CA ALA A 246 9.47 -9.67 -12.05
C ALA A 246 9.48 -8.80 -10.79
N ILE A 247 8.86 -7.61 -10.83
CA ILE A 247 8.70 -6.73 -9.66
C ILE A 247 7.95 -7.49 -8.54
N ARG A 248 6.83 -8.12 -8.87
CA ARG A 248 6.01 -8.86 -7.89
C ARG A 248 6.77 -10.02 -7.26
N VAL A 249 7.47 -10.81 -8.07
CA VAL A 249 8.30 -11.94 -7.62
C VAL A 249 9.45 -11.45 -6.75
N ALA A 250 10.13 -10.35 -7.10
CA ALA A 250 11.16 -9.74 -6.25
C ALA A 250 10.63 -9.39 -4.87
N LEU A 251 9.43 -8.81 -4.78
CA LEU A 251 8.84 -8.45 -3.49
C LEU A 251 8.54 -9.68 -2.65
N LEU A 252 7.98 -10.72 -3.28
CA LEU A 252 7.69 -11.98 -2.61
C LEU A 252 8.97 -12.66 -2.13
N ALA A 253 10.00 -12.67 -2.96
CA ALA A 253 11.32 -13.21 -2.63
C ALA A 253 11.97 -12.41 -1.50
N ALA A 254 11.87 -11.07 -1.51
CA ALA A 254 12.38 -10.22 -0.44
C ALA A 254 11.63 -10.45 0.88
N VAL A 255 10.30 -10.58 0.87
CA VAL A 255 9.51 -10.96 2.05
C VAL A 255 9.90 -12.34 2.55
N PHE A 256 10.08 -13.31 1.66
CA PHE A 256 10.50 -14.66 2.01
C PHE A 256 11.90 -14.70 2.64
N LEU A 257 12.87 -14.00 2.04
CA LEU A 257 14.22 -13.90 2.56
C LEU A 257 14.28 -13.22 3.93
N ASP A 258 13.56 -12.10 4.09
CA ASP A 258 13.55 -11.33 5.34
C ASP A 258 12.92 -12.15 6.49
N ARG A 259 11.93 -13.02 6.18
CA ARG A 259 11.36 -13.96 7.15
C ARG A 259 12.27 -15.12 7.49
N THR A 260 12.85 -15.77 6.47
CA THR A 260 13.66 -16.98 6.67
C THR A 260 14.98 -16.66 7.37
N LEU A 261 15.56 -15.50 7.10
CA LEU A 261 16.82 -15.09 7.69
C LEU A 261 16.62 -14.23 8.95
N GLY A 262 15.42 -13.67 9.15
CA GLY A 262 15.10 -12.79 10.26
C GLY A 262 15.55 -11.35 10.02
N VAL A 263 14.97 -10.41 10.79
CA VAL A 263 15.37 -9.00 10.76
C VAL A 263 16.74 -8.88 11.40
N ARG A 264 17.76 -8.71 10.56
CA ARG A 264 19.17 -8.65 10.97
C ARG A 264 19.67 -7.21 10.93
N GLU A 265 20.22 -6.75 12.04
CA GLU A 265 20.78 -5.39 12.17
C GLU A 265 22.22 -5.29 11.65
N ARG A 266 22.87 -6.43 11.37
CA ARG A 266 24.26 -6.45 10.89
C ARG A 266 24.33 -6.14 9.39
N LEU A 267 25.21 -5.20 9.03
CA LEU A 267 25.42 -4.74 7.65
C LEU A 267 25.73 -5.89 6.66
N LEU A 268 26.57 -6.85 7.06
CA LEU A 268 26.96 -7.97 6.18
C LEU A 268 25.78 -8.87 5.83
N GLU A 269 24.90 -9.12 6.79
CA GLU A 269 23.71 -9.93 6.59
C GLU A 269 22.71 -9.18 5.72
N ASP A 270 22.58 -7.87 5.92
CA ASP A 270 21.80 -7.02 5.03
C ASP A 270 22.35 -7.02 3.60
N LEU A 271 23.67 -6.98 3.42
CA LEU A 271 24.28 -7.06 2.11
C LEU A 271 24.02 -8.43 1.44
N LEU A 272 24.22 -9.53 2.17
CA LEU A 272 24.00 -10.89 1.66
C LEU A 272 22.57 -11.08 1.15
N VAL A 273 21.57 -10.65 1.93
CA VAL A 273 20.17 -10.77 1.53
C VAL A 273 19.84 -9.87 0.34
N THR A 274 20.48 -8.71 0.21
CA THR A 274 20.35 -7.85 -0.97
C THR A 274 20.90 -8.56 -2.21
N VAL A 275 22.09 -9.14 -2.11
CA VAL A 275 22.72 -9.90 -3.21
C VAL A 275 21.84 -11.08 -3.63
N LEU A 276 21.34 -11.87 -2.67
CA LEU A 276 20.41 -12.98 -2.96
C LEU A 276 19.12 -12.48 -3.65
N GLY A 277 18.56 -11.37 -3.18
CA GLY A 277 17.40 -10.73 -3.80
C GLY A 277 17.66 -10.31 -5.25
N ILE A 278 18.81 -9.68 -5.53
CA ILE A 278 19.23 -9.29 -6.88
C ILE A 278 19.40 -10.53 -7.75
N CYS A 279 20.07 -11.58 -7.26
CA CYS A 279 20.30 -12.82 -8.03
C CYS A 279 18.98 -13.50 -8.40
N MET A 280 18.01 -13.57 -7.48
CA MET A 280 16.70 -14.16 -7.78
C MET A 280 15.91 -13.32 -8.79
N PHE A 281 15.90 -11.99 -8.63
CA PHE A 281 15.23 -11.12 -9.59
C PHE A 281 15.87 -11.21 -10.98
N ALA A 282 17.20 -11.10 -11.06
CA ALA A 282 17.95 -11.17 -12.31
C ALA A 282 17.77 -12.55 -12.96
N GLY A 283 17.85 -13.64 -12.20
CA GLY A 283 17.62 -15.00 -12.69
C GLY A 283 16.22 -15.19 -13.27
N TYR A 284 15.18 -14.74 -12.57
CA TYR A 284 13.80 -14.79 -13.06
C TYR A 284 13.62 -13.95 -14.34
N PHE A 285 14.09 -12.71 -14.31
CA PHE A 285 13.97 -11.78 -15.44
C PHE A 285 14.71 -12.27 -16.69
N LEU A 286 15.98 -12.67 -16.53
CA LEU A 286 16.79 -13.22 -17.62
C LEU A 286 16.22 -14.55 -18.14
N GLY A 287 15.65 -15.39 -17.26
CA GLY A 287 14.96 -16.61 -17.67
C GLY A 287 13.74 -16.33 -18.55
N CYS A 288 12.89 -15.38 -18.15
CA CYS A 288 11.74 -14.96 -18.97
C CYS A 288 12.18 -14.35 -20.30
N LEU A 289 13.22 -13.52 -20.31
CA LEU A 289 13.76 -12.95 -21.54
C LEU A 289 14.34 -14.02 -22.46
N ALA A 290 15.12 -14.96 -21.92
CA ALA A 290 15.69 -16.06 -22.70
C ALA A 290 14.60 -16.91 -23.36
N LEU A 291 13.51 -17.22 -22.64
CA LEU A 291 12.34 -17.91 -23.20
C LEU A 291 11.70 -17.11 -24.35
N LEU A 292 11.52 -15.81 -24.17
CA LEU A 292 10.95 -14.95 -25.21
C LEU A 292 11.87 -14.79 -26.43
N VAL A 293 13.19 -14.74 -26.23
CA VAL A 293 14.18 -14.70 -27.32
C VAL A 293 14.24 -16.02 -28.05
N TYR A 294 14.18 -17.15 -27.33
CA TYR A 294 14.04 -18.46 -27.94
C TYR A 294 12.77 -18.58 -28.78
N ALA A 295 11.68 -17.90 -28.38
CA ALA A 295 10.45 -17.84 -29.14
C ALA A 295 10.54 -16.98 -30.43
N LEU A 296 11.57 -16.15 -30.58
CA LEU A 296 11.81 -15.30 -31.76
C LEU A 296 12.46 -16.05 -32.94
N GLN A 297 12.74 -17.34 -32.82
CA GLN A 297 13.34 -18.15 -33.90
C GLN A 297 12.50 -18.07 -35.20
N PRO A 298 13.13 -17.98 -36.40
CA PRO A 298 12.47 -17.60 -37.65
C PRO A 298 11.43 -18.60 -38.18
N VAL A 299 11.41 -19.83 -37.67
CA VAL A 299 10.65 -20.93 -38.27
C VAL A 299 9.14 -20.81 -38.08
N SER A 300 8.66 -20.23 -36.96
CA SER A 300 7.21 -20.05 -36.72
C SER A 300 6.89 -19.00 -35.64
N VAL A 301 5.70 -18.39 -35.72
CA VAL A 301 5.18 -17.43 -34.72
C VAL A 301 4.47 -18.14 -33.55
N VAL A 302 4.09 -19.41 -33.73
CA VAL A 302 3.31 -20.20 -32.77
C VAL A 302 3.97 -20.27 -31.37
N PRO A 303 5.29 -20.57 -31.23
CA PRO A 303 5.94 -20.61 -29.91
C PRO A 303 5.85 -19.27 -29.18
N GLN A 304 5.96 -18.16 -29.92
CA GLN A 304 5.87 -16.82 -29.36
C GLN A 304 4.48 -16.53 -28.80
N ILE A 305 3.43 -16.88 -29.54
CA ILE A 305 2.05 -16.73 -29.06
C ILE A 305 1.82 -17.55 -27.80
N ILE A 306 2.25 -18.82 -27.79
CA ILE A 306 2.09 -19.70 -26.61
C ILE A 306 2.79 -19.11 -25.39
N ILE A 307 4.06 -18.73 -25.51
CA ILE A 307 4.84 -18.17 -24.39
C ILE A 307 4.23 -16.84 -23.93
N THR A 308 3.84 -15.95 -24.84
CA THR A 308 3.15 -14.70 -24.48
C THR A 308 1.88 -14.96 -23.68
N VAL A 309 1.01 -15.86 -24.14
CA VAL A 309 -0.24 -16.20 -23.45
C VAL A 309 0.03 -16.77 -22.06
N LEU A 310 1.02 -17.66 -21.92
CA LEU A 310 1.39 -18.24 -20.62
C LEU A 310 1.90 -17.18 -19.64
N VAL A 311 2.79 -16.29 -20.08
CA VAL A 311 3.33 -15.21 -19.23
C VAL A 311 2.22 -14.23 -18.84
N TRP A 312 1.31 -13.90 -19.75
CA TRP A 312 0.16 -13.03 -19.46
C TRP A 312 -0.81 -13.69 -18.48
N ALA A 313 -1.14 -14.97 -18.67
CA ALA A 313 -1.97 -15.72 -17.74
C ALA A 313 -1.34 -15.77 -16.34
N PHE A 314 -0.03 -16.02 -16.25
CA PHE A 314 0.70 -15.98 -14.98
C PHE A 314 0.66 -14.58 -14.33
N THR A 315 0.80 -13.52 -15.13
CA THR A 315 0.69 -12.13 -14.66
C THR A 315 -0.70 -11.85 -14.10
N VAL A 316 -1.76 -12.22 -14.82
CA VAL A 316 -3.15 -12.06 -14.38
C VAL A 316 -3.38 -12.82 -13.08
N LEU A 317 -2.89 -14.07 -12.97
CA LEU A 317 -2.99 -14.85 -11.75
C LEU A 317 -2.30 -14.16 -10.56
N LEU A 318 -1.07 -13.66 -10.76
CA LEU A 318 -0.30 -12.97 -9.71
C LEU A 318 -0.95 -11.68 -9.20
N TYR A 319 -1.65 -10.95 -10.07
CA TYR A 319 -2.31 -9.68 -9.74
C TYR A 319 -3.82 -9.82 -9.46
N SER A 320 -4.40 -10.99 -9.71
CA SER A 320 -5.80 -11.27 -9.36
C SER A 320 -6.02 -11.25 -7.85
N GLU A 321 -7.24 -10.93 -7.42
CA GLU A 321 -7.59 -10.99 -6.00
C GLU A 321 -7.35 -12.39 -5.40
N GLN A 322 -7.57 -13.45 -6.18
CA GLN A 322 -7.36 -14.82 -5.72
C GLN A 322 -5.89 -15.10 -5.47
N GLY A 323 -5.00 -14.70 -6.39
CA GLY A 323 -3.56 -14.80 -6.22
C GLY A 323 -3.09 -14.01 -4.99
N VAL A 324 -3.59 -12.79 -4.81
CA VAL A 324 -3.33 -11.97 -3.62
C VAL A 324 -3.81 -12.67 -2.34
N ARG A 325 -5.02 -13.22 -2.31
CA ARG A 325 -5.56 -13.95 -1.14
C ARG A 325 -4.75 -15.20 -0.81
N CYS A 326 -4.32 -15.96 -1.81
CA CYS A 326 -3.48 -17.15 -1.62
C CYS A 326 -2.13 -16.76 -0.98
N LEU A 327 -1.49 -15.72 -1.51
CA LEU A 327 -0.24 -15.18 -0.96
C LEU A 327 -0.43 -14.64 0.46
N ASN A 328 -1.49 -13.88 0.72
CA ASN A 328 -1.78 -13.38 2.06
C ASN A 328 -2.00 -14.51 3.07
N ARG A 329 -2.62 -15.63 2.65
CA ARG A 329 -2.83 -16.79 3.52
C ARG A 329 -1.47 -17.37 3.93
N PHE A 330 -0.56 -17.51 2.97
CA PHE A 330 0.82 -17.91 3.24
C PHE A 330 1.53 -16.92 4.17
N GLU A 331 1.33 -15.62 3.97
CA GLU A 331 1.86 -14.57 4.85
C GLU A 331 1.28 -14.61 6.27
N SER A 332 -0.01 -14.91 6.40
CA SER A 332 -0.72 -14.93 7.68
C SER A 332 -0.26 -16.05 8.61
N ILE A 333 0.16 -17.19 8.04
CA ILE A 333 0.63 -18.34 8.82
C ILE A 333 1.94 -17.97 9.54
N GLY A 334 2.86 -17.31 8.85
CA GLY A 334 4.10 -16.82 9.47
C GLY A 334 3.86 -15.70 10.50
N SER A 335 2.97 -14.74 10.19
CA SER A 335 2.70 -13.61 11.09
C SER A 335 2.05 -14.05 12.41
N LYS A 336 1.14 -15.04 12.37
CA LYS A 336 0.51 -15.56 13.60
C LYS A 336 1.51 -16.18 14.55
N ALA A 337 2.44 -16.99 14.05
CA ALA A 337 3.48 -17.60 14.88
C ALA A 337 4.34 -16.52 15.56
N VAL A 338 4.73 -15.48 14.82
CA VAL A 338 5.52 -14.35 15.35
C VAL A 338 4.73 -13.53 16.37
N LEU A 339 3.43 -13.28 16.14
CA LEU A 339 2.60 -12.54 17.08
C LEU A 339 2.33 -13.35 18.37
N GLU A 340 2.14 -14.66 18.26
CA GLU A 340 2.00 -15.53 19.43
C GLU A 340 3.29 -15.57 20.25
N GLU A 341 4.46 -15.68 19.61
CA GLU A 341 5.77 -15.64 20.28
C GLU A 341 6.05 -14.29 20.95
N GLU A 342 5.75 -13.18 20.27
CA GLU A 342 5.95 -11.83 20.83
C GLU A 342 4.97 -11.54 21.96
N ALA A 343 3.71 -11.99 21.88
CA ALA A 343 2.75 -11.84 22.97
C ALA A 343 3.21 -12.59 24.23
N VAL A 344 3.77 -13.79 24.06
CA VAL A 344 4.40 -14.54 25.16
C VAL A 344 5.60 -13.77 25.73
N ARG A 345 6.44 -13.18 24.87
CA ARG A 345 7.60 -12.39 25.30
C ARG A 345 7.22 -11.12 26.04
N ILE A 346 6.26 -10.34 25.53
CA ILE A 346 5.77 -9.13 26.19
C ILE A 346 5.13 -9.51 27.52
N SER A 347 4.35 -10.59 27.59
CA SER A 347 3.80 -11.08 28.85
C SER A 347 4.87 -11.50 29.85
N ALA A 348 5.99 -12.05 29.38
CA ALA A 348 7.13 -12.40 30.23
C ALA A 348 7.92 -11.15 30.70
N GLU A 349 8.10 -10.15 29.83
CA GLU A 349 8.81 -8.90 30.16
C GLU A 349 7.96 -7.95 31.02
N SER A 350 6.62 -7.98 30.88
CA SER A 350 5.70 -7.22 31.73
C SER A 350 5.54 -7.80 33.13
N ASN A 351 6.00 -9.03 33.36
CA ASN A 351 6.06 -9.65 34.69
C ASN A 351 7.30 -9.18 35.48
N LEU A 352 7.42 -7.87 35.66
CA LEU A 352 7.90 -7.39 36.96
C LEU A 352 6.80 -7.72 37.99
N ASP A 353 7.06 -8.73 38.84
CA ASP A 353 6.33 -9.10 40.07
C ASP A 353 4.98 -9.86 40.00
N TYR A 354 4.68 -10.64 38.96
CA TYR A 354 3.58 -11.63 39.03
C TYR A 354 4.10 -13.07 39.10
N SER A 355 3.57 -13.83 40.07
CA SER A 355 3.98 -15.22 40.34
C SER A 355 3.74 -16.13 39.13
N VAL A 356 4.61 -17.12 38.94
CA VAL A 356 4.58 -18.10 37.84
C VAL A 356 3.21 -18.80 37.67
N GLU A 357 2.40 -18.86 38.73
CA GLU A 357 1.03 -19.41 38.69
C GLU A 357 0.08 -18.59 37.80
N SER A 358 0.20 -17.26 37.75
CA SER A 358 -0.72 -16.41 36.95
C SER A 358 -0.48 -16.54 35.44
N VAL A 359 0.76 -16.81 35.02
CA VAL A 359 1.11 -17.01 33.61
C VAL A 359 0.57 -18.33 33.09
N SER A 360 0.67 -19.39 33.92
CA SER A 360 0.06 -20.69 33.61
C SER A 360 -1.46 -20.54 33.46
N GLU A 361 -2.10 -19.78 34.34
CA GLU A 361 -3.54 -19.56 34.31
C GLU A 361 -3.97 -18.74 33.08
N ALA A 362 -3.23 -17.68 32.72
CA ALA A 362 -3.48 -16.91 31.50
C ALA A 362 -3.32 -17.75 30.22
N ALA A 363 -2.30 -18.61 30.17
CA ALA A 363 -2.11 -19.54 29.05
C ALA A 363 -3.26 -20.55 28.94
N GLN A 364 -3.78 -21.06 30.06
CA GLN A 364 -4.93 -21.95 30.11
C GLN A 364 -6.23 -21.24 29.68
N ILE A 365 -6.46 -20.00 30.13
CA ILE A 365 -7.61 -19.18 29.73
C ILE A 365 -7.57 -18.90 28.22
N TYR A 366 -6.38 -18.60 27.68
CA TYR A 366 -6.20 -18.38 26.25
C TYR A 366 -6.49 -19.65 25.44
N ALA A 367 -5.96 -20.80 25.87
CA ALA A 367 -6.22 -22.10 25.24
C ALA A 367 -7.72 -22.46 25.26
N ALA A 368 -8.41 -22.23 26.39
CA ALA A 368 -9.84 -22.46 26.53
C ALA A 368 -10.67 -21.54 25.61
N THR A 369 -10.30 -20.26 25.54
CA THR A 369 -10.97 -19.28 24.66
C THR A 369 -10.80 -19.64 23.18
N ARG A 370 -9.63 -20.15 22.80
CA ARG A 370 -9.36 -20.63 21.44
C ARG A 370 -10.23 -21.85 21.10
N GLN A 371 -10.29 -22.84 21.99
CA GLN A 371 -11.17 -24.01 21.81
C GLN A 371 -12.64 -23.59 21.68
N GLN A 372 -13.10 -22.66 22.51
CA GLN A 372 -14.49 -22.17 22.46
C GLN A 372 -14.81 -21.46 21.13
N LYS A 373 -13.88 -20.66 20.59
CA LYS A 373 -14.04 -20.02 19.27
C LYS A 373 -14.10 -21.05 18.15
N GLU A 374 -13.26 -22.08 18.21
CA GLU A 374 -13.23 -23.15 17.20
C GLU A 374 -14.51 -24.00 17.23
N GLN A 375 -15.01 -24.31 18.43
CA GLN A 375 -16.27 -25.01 18.62
C GLN A 375 -17.46 -24.20 18.09
N LYS A 376 -17.52 -22.90 18.37
CA LYS A 376 -18.55 -22.00 17.79
C LYS A 376 -18.49 -21.95 16.26
N ARG A 377 -17.28 -21.99 15.69
CA ARG A 377 -17.09 -21.99 14.23
C ARG A 377 -17.59 -23.29 13.59
N LEU A 378 -17.29 -24.44 14.19
CA LEU A 378 -17.78 -25.75 13.75
C LEU A 378 -19.31 -25.84 13.83
N VAL A 379 -19.93 -25.31 14.89
CA VAL A 379 -21.41 -25.25 15.02
C VAL A 379 -22.01 -24.35 13.94
N ALA A 380 -21.40 -23.19 13.67
CA ALA A 380 -21.86 -22.30 12.60
C ALA A 380 -21.73 -22.94 11.21
N GLU A 381 -20.68 -23.74 10.98
CA GLU A 381 -20.45 -24.46 9.73
C GLU A 381 -21.43 -25.65 9.55
N GLN A 382 -21.73 -26.38 10.63
CA GLN A 382 -22.78 -27.41 10.64
C GLN A 382 -24.16 -26.82 10.34
N ARG A 383 -24.50 -25.65 10.90
CA ARG A 383 -25.76 -24.94 10.59
C ARG A 383 -25.84 -24.44 9.15
N ARG A 384 -24.70 -24.19 8.49
CA ARG A 384 -24.63 -23.75 7.10
C ARG A 384 -24.63 -24.89 6.09
N ARG A 385 -24.46 -26.15 6.51
CA ARG A 385 -24.71 -27.28 5.59
C ARG A 385 -26.21 -27.37 5.36
N PRO A 386 -26.71 -27.06 4.14
CA PRO A 386 -28.11 -27.28 3.83
C PRO A 386 -28.41 -28.76 4.10
N ALA A 387 -29.52 -29.03 4.80
CA ALA A 387 -29.99 -30.38 5.03
C ALA A 387 -29.99 -31.10 3.68
N ALA A 388 -29.14 -32.12 3.54
CA ALA A 388 -29.02 -32.88 2.31
C ALA A 388 -30.43 -33.33 1.93
N ALA A 389 -30.93 -32.81 0.80
CA ALA A 389 -32.23 -33.13 0.28
C ALA A 389 -32.34 -34.65 0.19
N LEU A 390 -33.33 -35.20 0.90
CA LEU A 390 -33.78 -36.56 0.70
C LEU A 390 -34.10 -36.73 -0.80
N PRO A 391 -33.74 -37.86 -1.41
CA PRO A 391 -34.04 -38.11 -2.82
C PRO A 391 -35.55 -38.16 -2.99
N ASP A 392 -36.09 -37.15 -3.66
CA ASP A 392 -37.50 -37.08 -4.01
C ASP A 392 -37.79 -38.06 -5.14
N VAL A 393 -38.62 -39.05 -4.84
CA VAL A 393 -39.04 -40.09 -5.78
C VAL A 393 -40.35 -39.63 -6.40
N GLY A 394 -40.29 -39.31 -7.69
CA GLY A 394 -41.42 -39.47 -8.61
C GLY A 394 -42.15 -38.19 -9.03
N GLY A 395 -42.48 -38.13 -10.32
CA GLY A 395 -43.52 -37.22 -10.82
C GLY A 395 -43.20 -36.56 -12.15
N THR A 396 -43.31 -37.32 -13.23
CA THR A 396 -43.46 -36.83 -14.61
C THR A 396 -44.76 -36.02 -14.77
N SER A 397 -44.69 -34.83 -15.38
CA SER A 397 -45.65 -34.34 -16.40
C SER A 397 -45.34 -32.89 -16.82
N ASP A 398 -44.80 -32.75 -18.03
CA ASP A 398 -45.32 -31.98 -19.16
C ASP A 398 -46.14 -30.69 -18.96
N VAL A 399 -45.74 -29.69 -19.78
CA VAL A 399 -46.56 -28.65 -20.47
C VAL A 399 -46.99 -27.44 -19.62
N GLU A 400 -46.49 -26.23 -19.95
CA GLU A 400 -47.17 -25.28 -20.87
C GLU A 400 -46.42 -23.94 -20.95
N GLU A 401 -46.31 -23.40 -22.17
CA GLU A 401 -45.77 -22.07 -22.50
C GLU A 401 -46.71 -20.94 -22.06
N GLY A 402 -46.17 -19.81 -21.58
CA GLY A 402 -47.02 -18.67 -21.19
C GLY A 402 -46.30 -17.35 -20.94
N SER A 403 -46.09 -16.58 -22.01
CA SER A 403 -46.30 -15.11 -22.10
C SER A 403 -45.84 -14.22 -20.92
N CYS A 404 -44.64 -13.61 -21.05
CA CYS A 404 -44.18 -12.55 -20.16
C CYS A 404 -44.65 -11.16 -20.65
N ARG A 405 -45.67 -10.59 -19.97
CA ARG A 405 -46.10 -9.19 -20.10
C ARG A 405 -45.07 -8.24 -19.45
N LYS A 406 -44.79 -7.14 -20.15
CA LYS A 406 -44.02 -5.98 -19.66
C LYS A 406 -44.86 -5.18 -18.65
N HIS A 407 -44.33 -4.98 -17.44
CA HIS A 407 -44.77 -3.94 -16.51
C HIS A 407 -43.87 -2.70 -16.65
N PRO A 408 -44.43 -1.48 -16.76
CA PRO A 408 -43.64 -0.26 -16.71
C PRO A 408 -43.34 0.14 -15.24
N LEU A 409 -42.08 0.44 -14.99
CA LEU A 409 -41.55 1.03 -13.76
C LEU A 409 -42.15 2.42 -13.53
N GLN A 410 -42.77 2.61 -12.37
CA GLN A 410 -43.14 3.93 -11.84
C GLN A 410 -41.89 4.65 -11.34
N VAL A 411 -41.71 5.88 -11.84
CA VAL A 411 -40.69 6.84 -11.42
C VAL A 411 -41.23 7.60 -10.19
N PRO A 412 -40.48 7.73 -9.07
CA PRO A 412 -40.91 8.54 -7.94
C PRO A 412 -40.72 10.04 -8.22
N PRO A 413 -41.55 10.92 -7.63
CA PRO A 413 -41.58 12.35 -7.93
C PRO A 413 -40.36 13.09 -7.35
N GLN A 414 -39.83 14.00 -8.16
CA GLN A 414 -38.75 14.92 -7.80
C GLN A 414 -39.22 15.92 -6.75
N LEU A 415 -38.44 16.03 -5.66
CA LEU A 415 -38.58 17.06 -4.64
C LEU A 415 -38.09 18.41 -5.19
N HIS A 416 -38.96 19.41 -5.06
CA HIS A 416 -38.70 20.81 -5.37
C HIS A 416 -37.56 21.38 -4.54
N GLU A 417 -36.51 21.83 -5.22
CA GLU A 417 -35.41 22.60 -4.66
C GLU A 417 -35.83 24.07 -4.54
N VAL A 418 -35.96 24.56 -3.30
CA VAL A 418 -36.28 25.95 -2.98
C VAL A 418 -35.01 26.78 -3.14
N ARG A 419 -34.92 27.48 -4.28
CA ARG A 419 -33.84 28.41 -4.63
C ARG A 419 -34.07 29.73 -3.90
N THR A 420 -33.37 29.97 -2.80
CA THR A 420 -33.29 31.29 -2.15
C THR A 420 -32.16 32.09 -2.79
N SER A 421 -32.54 32.99 -3.70
CA SER A 421 -31.67 34.05 -4.20
C SER A 421 -31.78 35.27 -3.29
N GLN A 422 -30.74 35.54 -2.50
CA GLN A 422 -30.47 36.87 -1.95
C GLN A 422 -29.16 37.38 -2.54
N SER A 423 -29.31 38.31 -3.47
CA SER A 423 -28.26 39.17 -4.00
C SER A 423 -27.89 40.21 -2.95
N LEU A 424 -26.67 40.13 -2.42
CA LEU A 424 -26.04 41.23 -1.72
C LEU A 424 -25.29 42.09 -2.74
N GLU A 425 -25.78 43.32 -2.89
CA GLU A 425 -25.04 44.44 -3.45
C GLU A 425 -23.82 44.71 -2.56
N SER A 426 -22.62 44.74 -3.17
CA SER A 426 -21.46 45.37 -2.54
C SER A 426 -20.85 46.34 -3.54
N GLN A 427 -20.96 47.61 -3.16
CA GLN A 427 -20.50 48.80 -3.83
C GLN A 427 -18.99 48.77 -4.10
N SER A 428 -18.63 49.20 -5.30
CA SER A 428 -17.29 49.63 -5.68
C SER A 428 -16.96 50.96 -5.03
N SER A 429 -15.88 51.02 -4.25
CA SER A 429 -15.16 52.27 -3.99
C SER A 429 -13.67 52.07 -4.26
N THR A 430 -13.19 52.94 -5.13
CA THR A 430 -11.84 53.16 -5.62
C THR A 430 -10.88 53.68 -4.55
N ASP A 431 -9.59 53.59 -4.90
CA ASP A 431 -8.44 54.36 -4.41
C ASP A 431 -7.77 53.96 -3.08
N ALA A 432 -6.57 53.39 -3.19
CA ALA A 432 -5.32 54.11 -2.94
C ALA A 432 -4.10 53.22 -3.26
N GLY A 433 -3.15 53.78 -4.01
CA GLY A 433 -1.92 53.14 -4.43
C GLY A 433 -0.94 52.83 -3.28
N GLY A 434 -0.12 51.82 -3.50
CA GLY A 434 1.03 51.47 -2.68
C GLY A 434 2.11 50.87 -3.58
N GLU A 435 3.25 51.53 -3.58
CA GLU A 435 4.42 51.34 -4.44
C GLU A 435 4.99 49.92 -4.38
N LEU A 436 5.29 49.36 -5.56
CA LEU A 436 5.99 48.09 -5.72
C LEU A 436 7.51 48.38 -5.80
N GLU A 437 8.20 48.33 -4.67
CA GLU A 437 9.65 48.44 -4.61
C GLU A 437 10.30 47.11 -5.03
N THR A 438 10.99 47.15 -6.16
CA THR A 438 11.60 45.97 -6.80
C THR A 438 13.03 45.83 -6.29
N ALA A 439 13.23 45.00 -5.26
CA ALA A 439 14.58 44.72 -4.72
C ALA A 439 15.34 43.71 -5.59
N ARG A 440 16.27 44.26 -6.37
CA ARG A 440 17.34 43.60 -7.13
C ARG A 440 18.35 42.97 -6.15
N ILE A 441 18.49 41.64 -6.13
CA ILE A 441 19.60 40.98 -5.45
C ILE A 441 20.67 40.63 -6.49
N ARG A 442 21.84 41.28 -6.36
CA ARG A 442 23.10 40.97 -7.05
C ARG A 442 24.14 40.59 -6.00
N HIS A 443 24.72 39.40 -6.15
CA HIS A 443 26.01 38.89 -5.68
C HIS A 443 26.44 39.08 -4.21
N ARG A 444 26.62 37.93 -3.53
CA ARG A 444 27.96 37.42 -3.23
C ARG A 444 28.01 35.91 -3.37
#